data_AF-A0AAV6WG41-F1
#
_entry.id   AF-A0AAV6WG41-F1
#
_cell.length_a   1.000
_cell.length_b   1.000
_cell.length_c   1.000
_cell.angle_alpha   90.00
_cell.angle_beta   90.00
_cell.angle_gamma   90.00
#
_symmetry.space_group_name_H-M   'P 1'
#
loop_
_entity.id
_entity.type
_entity.pdbx_description
1 polymer ?
#
loop_
_entity_poly.entity_id
_entity_poly.type
_entity_poly.pdbx_seq_one_letter_code
_entity_poly.pdbx_strand_id
1 'polypeptide(L)'
;MQKINNNQKQRQYHHHHLKPENPWFLCLAVVGLIGGALLFASVLRISNSSPLFCGGVGDARTDANSTTLQMEAILHYATSRVVPQQTFDEITESVGVMKSVGPCNLLVFGLGHDSMMWAGLNAHGKTLFLEEDPKWVQTVLKDAPALQADTVRYRTQLSEADELLQHYRAEPFCSANHSFLRGNHKCRLALDMLSDEVYDTEWDMIMVDAPRGYFPAAPGRMAAIYSAAVMARNRKKSGVTHVFVHDVDRKVEKMYGERFLCKKHLVKGVGRLWHFAIPPATNVKTDFC
;
A
#
# COMPACT_ATOMS: atom_id res chain seq x y z
N MET A 1 65.35 9.14 -64.59
CA MET A 1 64.23 9.08 -63.63
C MET A 1 62.96 9.55 -64.32
N GLN A 2 61.92 8.72 -64.25
CA GLN A 2 60.63 8.84 -64.93
C GLN A 2 59.81 10.07 -64.48
N LYS A 3 59.08 10.67 -65.43
CA LYS A 3 57.64 11.01 -65.42
C LYS A 3 57.39 12.01 -66.57
N ILE A 4 56.97 11.55 -67.75
CA ILE A 4 55.58 11.31 -68.21
C ILE A 4 54.79 12.63 -68.40
N ASN A 5 54.76 13.02 -69.69
CA ASN A 5 53.65 13.51 -70.53
C ASN A 5 52.61 14.55 -70.04
N ASN A 6 52.67 15.68 -70.76
CA ASN A 6 51.58 16.36 -71.49
C ASN A 6 50.21 15.67 -71.47
N ASN A 7 49.19 16.43 -71.06
CA ASN A 7 47.85 16.38 -71.66
C ASN A 7 46.97 17.52 -71.13
N GLN A 8 46.40 18.31 -72.04
CA GLN A 8 44.95 18.55 -72.04
C GLN A 8 44.50 19.04 -73.43
N LYS A 9 44.07 18.05 -74.23
CA LYS A 9 43.25 18.22 -75.44
C LYS A 9 41.79 18.45 -75.04
N GLN A 10 41.14 19.34 -75.78
CA GLN A 10 39.69 19.59 -75.85
C GLN A 10 38.84 18.29 -75.89
N ARG A 11 37.74 18.26 -75.12
CA ARG A 11 36.53 17.43 -75.36
C ARG A 11 35.32 18.20 -74.82
N GLN A 12 34.53 18.84 -75.68
CA GLN A 12 33.30 18.31 -76.31
C GLN A 12 32.14 18.16 -75.29
N TYR A 13 31.27 19.17 -75.25
CA TYR A 13 30.02 19.18 -74.50
C TYR A 13 29.05 18.13 -75.06
N HIS A 14 28.68 17.15 -74.25
CA HIS A 14 27.55 16.25 -74.52
C HIS A 14 26.28 16.89 -73.93
N HIS A 15 25.38 17.35 -74.79
CA HIS A 15 23.99 17.64 -74.41
C HIS A 15 23.29 16.31 -74.11
N HIS A 16 23.03 16.03 -72.83
CA HIS A 16 22.04 15.03 -72.46
C HIS A 16 20.65 15.65 -72.54
N HIS A 17 19.90 15.25 -73.57
CA HIS A 17 18.44 15.39 -73.59
C HIS A 17 17.86 14.57 -72.43
N LEU A 18 17.36 15.25 -71.39
CA LEU A 18 16.50 14.66 -70.38
C LEU A 18 15.18 14.26 -71.05
N LYS A 19 14.92 12.95 -71.11
CA LYS A 19 13.61 12.40 -71.49
C LYS A 19 12.55 12.87 -70.48
N PRO A 20 11.32 13.18 -70.92
CA PRO A 20 10.25 13.53 -70.00
C PRO A 20 9.94 12.32 -69.10
N GLU A 21 10.02 12.55 -67.80
CA GLU A 21 9.69 11.57 -66.77
C GLU A 21 8.22 11.18 -66.89
N ASN A 22 7.95 9.88 -66.82
CA ASN A 22 6.62 9.32 -67.05
C ASN A 22 5.64 9.88 -65.99
N PRO A 23 4.60 10.65 -66.37
CA PRO A 23 3.78 11.43 -65.44
C PRO A 23 3.01 10.57 -64.42
N TRP A 24 2.90 9.28 -64.70
CA TRP A 24 2.32 8.28 -63.81
C TRP A 24 3.06 8.19 -62.46
N PHE A 25 4.39 8.28 -62.43
CA PHE A 25 5.16 8.16 -61.18
C PHE A 25 4.95 9.36 -60.24
N LEU A 26 4.83 10.56 -60.81
CA LEU A 26 4.47 11.78 -60.07
C LEU A 26 3.04 11.68 -59.52
N CYS A 27 2.08 11.18 -60.31
CA CYS A 27 0.73 10.95 -59.81
C CYS A 27 0.67 9.94 -58.66
N LEU A 28 1.40 8.81 -58.75
CA LEU A 28 1.45 7.83 -57.67
C LEU A 28 2.10 8.38 -56.40
N ALA A 29 3.16 9.17 -56.52
CA ALA A 29 3.81 9.80 -55.38
C ALA A 29 2.90 10.81 -54.66
N VAL A 30 2.14 11.61 -55.43
CA VAL A 30 1.18 12.58 -54.88
C VAL A 30 -0.01 11.87 -54.21
N VAL A 31 -0.56 10.82 -54.83
CA VAL A 31 -1.64 10.02 -54.23
C VAL A 31 -1.17 9.31 -52.95
N GLY A 32 0.06 8.80 -52.93
CA GLY A 32 0.67 8.20 -51.75
C GLY A 32 0.86 9.21 -50.60
N LEU A 33 1.30 10.44 -50.90
CA LEU A 33 1.45 11.51 -49.90
C LEU A 33 0.10 11.96 -49.32
N ILE A 34 -0.93 12.10 -50.16
CA ILE A 34 -2.28 12.49 -49.72
C ILE A 34 -2.93 11.36 -48.91
N GLY A 35 -2.81 10.10 -49.36
CA GLY A 35 -3.30 8.93 -48.63
C GLY A 35 -2.60 8.73 -47.28
N GLY A 36 -1.27 8.94 -47.23
CA GLY A 36 -0.48 8.89 -46.01
C GLY A 36 -0.85 9.99 -45.02
N ALA A 37 -1.06 11.23 -45.49
CA ALA A 37 -1.51 12.34 -44.66
C ALA A 37 -2.92 12.14 -44.09
N LEU A 38 -3.83 11.56 -44.88
CA LEU A 38 -5.19 11.23 -44.43
C LEU A 38 -5.21 10.07 -43.42
N LEU A 39 -4.35 9.07 -43.57
CA LEU A 39 -4.16 7.99 -42.59
C LEU A 39 -3.51 8.49 -41.29
N PHE A 40 -2.55 9.40 -41.36
CA PHE A 40 -1.98 10.05 -40.17
C PHE A 40 -3.02 10.92 -39.45
N ALA A 41 -3.84 11.66 -40.20
CA ALA A 41 -4.90 12.48 -39.63
C ALA A 41 -6.03 11.66 -38.98
N SER A 42 -6.35 10.47 -39.52
CA SER A 42 -7.34 9.57 -38.90
C SER A 42 -6.79 8.87 -37.66
N VAL A 43 -5.50 8.49 -37.62
CA VAL A 43 -4.86 7.97 -36.40
C VAL A 43 -4.79 9.03 -35.31
N LEU A 44 -4.48 10.29 -35.64
CA LEU A 44 -4.50 11.41 -34.69
C LEU A 44 -5.91 11.74 -34.18
N ARG A 45 -6.97 11.52 -34.99
CA ARG A 45 -8.36 11.64 -34.54
C ARG A 45 -8.81 10.48 -33.63
N ILE A 46 -8.30 9.27 -33.85
CA ILE A 46 -8.56 8.12 -32.98
C ILE A 46 -7.89 8.33 -31.60
N SER A 47 -6.68 8.91 -31.55
CA SER A 47 -6.03 9.27 -30.28
C SER A 47 -6.71 10.39 -29.49
N ASN A 48 -7.59 11.17 -30.12
CA ASN A 48 -8.35 12.25 -29.46
C ASN A 48 -9.82 11.90 -29.19
N SER A 49 -10.19 10.63 -29.34
CA SER A 49 -11.49 10.15 -28.88
C SER A 49 -11.40 9.89 -27.38
N SER A 50 -11.78 10.89 -26.58
CA SER A 50 -11.99 10.72 -25.14
C SER A 50 -12.84 9.47 -24.89
N PRO A 51 -12.49 8.60 -23.94
CA PRO A 51 -13.43 7.55 -23.56
C PRO A 51 -14.65 8.26 -22.98
N LEU A 52 -15.82 7.96 -23.52
CA LEU A 52 -17.09 8.24 -22.88
C LEU A 52 -17.12 7.46 -21.57
N PHE A 53 -16.55 8.03 -20.52
CA PHE A 53 -16.67 7.53 -19.15
C PHE A 53 -18.07 7.90 -18.66
N CYS A 54 -18.93 6.89 -18.62
CA CYS A 54 -20.12 6.90 -17.79
C CYS A 54 -19.71 7.08 -16.33
N GLY A 55 -20.07 8.23 -15.75
CA GLY A 55 -20.51 8.34 -14.35
C GLY A 55 -19.48 8.07 -13.27
N GLY A 56 -18.74 9.11 -12.90
CA GLY A 56 -18.05 9.21 -11.62
C GLY A 56 -17.14 10.42 -11.62
N VAL A 57 -17.48 11.48 -10.88
CA VAL A 57 -16.54 12.56 -10.58
C VAL A 57 -15.53 12.00 -9.58
N GLY A 58 -14.60 11.17 -10.06
CA GLY A 58 -13.37 10.83 -9.38
C GLY A 58 -12.38 11.96 -9.62
N ASP A 59 -11.73 12.43 -8.56
CA ASP A 59 -10.70 13.45 -8.66
C ASP A 59 -9.50 12.87 -9.44
N ALA A 60 -9.33 13.29 -10.69
CA ALA A 60 -8.30 12.79 -11.59
C ALA A 60 -6.87 12.90 -11.01
N ARG A 61 -6.65 13.77 -10.02
CA ARG A 61 -5.38 13.88 -9.29
C ARG A 61 -5.13 12.70 -8.36
N THR A 62 -6.18 12.22 -7.70
CA THR A 62 -6.10 11.07 -6.78
C THR A 62 -5.82 9.80 -7.56
N ASP A 63 -6.51 9.59 -8.69
CA ASP A 63 -6.29 8.41 -9.55
C ASP A 63 -4.88 8.39 -10.18
N ALA A 64 -4.35 9.56 -10.57
CA ALA A 64 -2.98 9.67 -11.07
C ALA A 64 -1.93 9.36 -9.99
N ASN A 65 -2.15 9.83 -8.75
CA ASN A 65 -1.27 9.54 -7.61
C ASN A 65 -1.32 8.05 -7.23
N SER A 66 -2.51 7.45 -7.18
CA SER A 66 -2.72 6.03 -6.92
C SER A 66 -2.01 5.14 -7.96
N THR A 67 -2.14 5.49 -9.25
CA THR A 67 -1.45 4.80 -10.34
C THR A 67 0.06 4.90 -10.22
N THR A 68 0.56 6.09 -9.83
CA THR A 68 2.00 6.33 -9.63
C THR A 68 2.55 5.45 -8.49
N LEU A 69 1.87 5.41 -7.34
CA LEU A 69 2.28 4.59 -6.19
C LEU A 69 2.36 3.10 -6.54
N GLN A 70 1.41 2.58 -7.31
CA GLN A 70 1.43 1.19 -7.76
C GLN A 70 2.64 0.89 -8.67
N MET A 71 2.93 1.78 -9.61
CA MET A 71 4.09 1.63 -10.50
C MET A 71 5.41 1.70 -9.71
N GLU A 72 5.51 2.61 -8.75
CA GLU A 72 6.66 2.73 -7.85
C GLU A 72 6.84 1.48 -7.00
N ALA A 73 5.77 0.93 -6.42
CA ALA A 73 5.82 -0.32 -5.68
C ALA A 73 6.30 -1.48 -6.56
N ILE A 74 5.73 -1.64 -7.77
CA ILE A 74 6.16 -2.70 -8.71
C ILE A 74 7.66 -2.55 -9.03
N LEU A 75 8.12 -1.35 -9.38
CA LEU A 75 9.52 -1.09 -9.68
C LEU A 75 10.41 -1.41 -8.47
N HIS A 76 10.01 -0.97 -7.28
CA HIS A 76 10.74 -1.22 -6.03
C HIS A 76 10.92 -2.72 -5.79
N TYR A 77 9.85 -3.52 -5.78
CA TYR A 77 9.95 -4.95 -5.47
C TYR A 77 10.51 -5.79 -6.62
N ALA A 78 10.36 -5.37 -7.87
CA ALA A 78 10.98 -6.04 -9.01
C ALA A 78 12.51 -5.86 -9.06
N THR A 79 13.04 -4.81 -8.42
CA THR A 79 14.48 -4.47 -8.47
C THR A 79 15.19 -4.59 -7.12
N SER A 80 14.45 -4.65 -6.01
CA SER A 80 15.01 -4.85 -4.67
C SER A 80 15.58 -6.25 -4.48
N ARG A 81 16.66 -6.34 -3.69
CA ARG A 81 17.22 -7.61 -3.19
C ARG A 81 16.64 -8.00 -1.82
N VAL A 82 15.88 -7.10 -1.21
CA VAL A 82 15.24 -7.29 0.09
C VAL A 82 13.76 -7.51 -0.15
N VAL A 83 13.25 -8.63 0.36
CA VAL A 83 11.82 -8.99 0.29
C VAL A 83 11.13 -8.70 1.62
N PRO A 84 9.79 -8.50 1.61
CA PRO A 84 9.00 -8.43 2.84
C PRO A 84 9.26 -9.57 3.83
N GLN A 85 9.07 -9.30 5.12
CA GLN A 85 9.20 -10.30 6.19
C GLN A 85 8.11 -11.39 6.09
N GLN A 86 6.91 -11.00 5.65
CA GLN A 86 5.80 -11.93 5.47
C GLN A 86 6.01 -12.80 4.23
N THR A 87 5.66 -14.07 4.33
CA THR A 87 5.76 -15.02 3.22
C THR A 87 4.70 -14.73 2.14
N PHE A 88 4.88 -15.30 0.95
CA PHE A 88 3.89 -15.21 -0.12
C PHE A 88 2.49 -15.67 0.32
N ASP A 89 2.39 -16.78 1.06
CA ASP A 89 1.11 -17.30 1.52
C ASP A 89 0.47 -16.41 2.60
N GLU A 90 1.28 -15.85 3.50
CA GLU A 90 0.83 -14.88 4.51
C GLU A 90 0.26 -13.61 3.85
N ILE A 91 1.00 -13.03 2.90
CA ILE A 91 0.57 -11.85 2.15
C ILE A 91 -0.71 -12.17 1.36
N THR A 92 -0.77 -13.33 0.70
CA THR A 92 -1.92 -13.73 -0.11
C THR A 92 -3.23 -13.78 0.70
N GLU A 93 -3.16 -14.23 1.95
CA GLU A 93 -4.32 -14.23 2.85
C GLU A 93 -4.84 -12.80 3.09
N SER A 94 -3.96 -11.87 3.48
CA SER A 94 -4.33 -10.47 3.71
C SER A 94 -4.82 -9.77 2.45
N VAL A 95 -4.20 -10.02 1.30
CA VAL A 95 -4.61 -9.44 0.01
C VAL A 95 -5.96 -9.99 -0.45
N GLY A 96 -6.24 -11.28 -0.21
CA GLY A 96 -7.53 -11.88 -0.51
C GLY A 96 -8.68 -11.16 0.20
N VAL A 97 -8.48 -10.84 1.49
CA VAL A 97 -9.43 -10.07 2.28
C VAL A 97 -9.50 -8.61 1.82
N MET A 98 -8.36 -7.96 1.62
CA MET A 98 -8.32 -6.57 1.13
C MET A 98 -9.10 -6.40 -0.18
N LYS A 99 -9.02 -7.37 -1.10
CA LYS A 99 -9.80 -7.37 -2.35
C LYS A 99 -11.30 -7.53 -2.16
N SER A 100 -11.75 -8.23 -1.11
CA SER A 100 -13.18 -8.45 -0.85
C SER A 100 -13.84 -7.26 -0.14
N VAL A 101 -13.05 -6.45 0.58
CA VAL A 101 -13.54 -5.26 1.30
C VAL A 101 -13.09 -3.93 0.68
N GLY A 102 -12.27 -3.97 -0.37
CA GLY A 102 -11.59 -2.81 -0.95
C GLY A 102 -12.47 -1.92 -1.84
N PRO A 103 -12.09 -0.64 -2.03
CA PRO A 103 -11.03 0.07 -1.32
C PRO A 103 -11.37 0.25 0.17
N CYS A 104 -10.40 0.09 1.05
CA CYS A 104 -10.65 0.01 2.49
C CYS A 104 -9.79 0.96 3.30
N ASN A 105 -10.22 1.24 4.54
CA ASN A 105 -9.36 1.88 5.54
C ASN A 105 -8.47 0.79 6.16
N LEU A 106 -7.18 0.82 5.81
CA LEU A 106 -6.13 -0.06 6.31
C LEU A 106 -5.22 0.66 7.31
N LEU A 107 -5.19 0.17 8.55
CA LEU A 107 -4.21 0.58 9.55
C LEU A 107 -3.13 -0.48 9.65
N VAL A 108 -1.86 -0.09 9.63
CA VAL A 108 -0.73 -1.01 9.80
C VAL A 108 0.11 -0.56 10.99
N PHE A 109 0.19 -1.37 12.03
CA PHE A 109 1.24 -1.22 13.03
C PHE A 109 2.52 -1.81 12.44
N GLY A 110 3.47 -0.94 12.11
CA GLY A 110 4.73 -1.24 11.44
C GLY A 110 4.92 -0.38 10.20
N LEU A 111 6.14 0.14 10.04
CA LEU A 111 6.57 0.81 8.81
C LEU A 111 7.87 0.15 8.34
N GLY A 112 7.97 -0.20 7.07
CA GLY A 112 9.16 -0.90 6.60
C GLY A 112 9.09 -1.32 5.13
N HIS A 113 9.79 -2.41 4.83
CA HIS A 113 9.99 -2.86 3.45
C HIS A 113 8.71 -3.27 2.75
N ASP A 114 7.64 -3.61 3.46
CA ASP A 114 6.36 -4.02 2.91
C ASP A 114 5.35 -2.85 2.77
N SER A 115 5.68 -1.66 3.25
CA SER A 115 4.75 -0.53 3.29
C SER A 115 4.34 -0.03 1.91
N MET A 116 5.27 0.03 0.94
CA MET A 116 4.91 0.38 -0.44
C MET A 116 3.98 -0.65 -1.07
N MET A 117 4.15 -1.94 -0.76
CA MET A 117 3.27 -3.00 -1.21
C MET A 117 1.86 -2.80 -0.64
N TRP A 118 1.74 -2.61 0.68
CA TRP A 118 0.42 -2.41 1.31
C TRP A 118 -0.30 -1.17 0.78
N ALA A 119 0.42 -0.05 0.62
CA ALA A 119 -0.16 1.18 0.11
C ALA A 119 -0.53 1.07 -1.39
N GLY A 120 0.32 0.44 -2.22
CA GLY A 120 0.01 0.21 -3.63
C GLY A 120 -1.13 -0.79 -3.87
N LEU A 121 -1.23 -1.85 -3.06
CA LEU A 121 -2.33 -2.81 -3.15
C LEU A 121 -3.67 -2.19 -2.73
N ASN A 122 -3.65 -1.19 -1.84
CA ASN A 122 -4.81 -0.42 -1.41
C ASN A 122 -4.83 1.01 -2.02
N ALA A 123 -4.37 1.18 -3.27
CA ALA A 123 -4.09 2.51 -3.83
C ALA A 123 -5.27 3.49 -3.87
N HIS A 124 -6.52 3.01 -3.87
CA HIS A 124 -7.72 3.84 -3.82
C HIS A 124 -8.37 3.92 -2.42
N GLY A 125 -7.77 3.24 -1.44
CA GLY A 125 -8.19 3.27 -0.04
C GLY A 125 -7.28 4.15 0.81
N LYS A 126 -7.58 4.24 2.10
CA LYS A 126 -6.69 4.88 3.07
C LYS A 126 -5.75 3.83 3.64
N THR A 127 -4.45 4.09 3.60
CA THR A 127 -3.45 3.28 4.29
C THR A 127 -2.62 4.18 5.21
N LEU A 128 -2.62 3.89 6.51
CA LEU A 128 -1.86 4.62 7.51
C LEU A 128 -0.94 3.65 8.29
N PHE A 129 0.33 4.00 8.39
CA PHE A 129 1.34 3.21 9.10
C PHE A 129 1.64 3.83 10.47
N LEU A 130 1.84 2.99 11.49
CA LEU A 130 2.17 3.38 12.86
C LEU A 130 3.50 2.77 13.26
N GLU A 131 4.49 3.58 13.60
CA GLU A 131 5.87 3.14 13.86
C GLU A 131 6.43 3.72 15.16
N GLU A 132 7.18 2.95 15.94
CA GLU A 132 7.73 3.41 17.21
C GLU A 132 8.93 4.37 17.08
N ASP A 133 9.71 4.27 16.01
CA ASP A 133 10.96 5.02 15.84
C ASP A 133 10.79 6.24 14.91
N PRO A 134 10.78 7.47 15.45
CA PRO A 134 10.60 8.67 14.63
C PRO A 134 11.69 8.87 13.59
N LYS A 135 12.92 8.37 13.83
CA LYS A 135 14.00 8.46 12.84
C LYS A 135 13.75 7.49 11.69
N TRP A 136 13.21 6.32 11.99
CA TRP A 136 12.83 5.35 10.98
C TRP A 136 11.69 5.88 10.11
N VAL A 137 10.66 6.50 10.72
CA VAL A 137 9.59 7.20 9.99
C VAL A 137 10.17 8.22 9.01
N GLN A 138 11.04 9.12 9.48
CA GLN A 138 11.67 10.12 8.61
C GLN A 138 12.48 9.50 7.47
N THR A 139 13.19 8.40 7.76
CA THR A 139 14.01 7.70 6.76
C THR A 139 13.13 7.10 5.66
N VAL A 140 12.09 6.36 6.03
CA VAL A 140 11.20 5.72 5.06
C VAL A 140 10.41 6.74 4.25
N LEU A 141 9.86 7.78 4.90
CA LEU A 141 9.08 8.81 4.19
C LEU A 141 9.93 9.68 3.25
N LYS A 142 11.24 9.77 3.48
CA LYS A 142 12.16 10.42 2.53
C LYS A 142 12.25 9.64 1.22
N ASP A 143 12.29 8.31 1.31
CA ASP A 143 12.45 7.43 0.15
C ASP A 143 11.10 7.11 -0.51
N ALA A 144 10.01 7.13 0.25
CA ALA A 144 8.64 6.86 -0.22
C ALA A 144 7.66 7.93 0.31
N PRO A 145 7.68 9.16 -0.24
CA PRO A 145 6.91 10.30 0.26
C PRO A 145 5.39 10.17 0.08
N ALA A 146 4.93 9.22 -0.72
CA ALA A 146 3.52 8.92 -0.89
C ALA A 146 2.91 8.14 0.29
N LEU A 147 3.73 7.54 1.16
CA LEU A 147 3.26 6.83 2.35
C LEU A 147 2.78 7.81 3.42
N GLN A 148 1.76 7.40 4.17
CA GLN A 148 1.27 8.15 5.34
C GLN A 148 1.66 7.37 6.60
N ALA A 149 2.42 8.00 7.50
CA ALA A 149 2.88 7.33 8.70
C ALA A 149 2.92 8.27 9.90
N ASP A 150 2.51 7.76 11.06
CA ASP A 150 2.59 8.43 12.35
C ASP A 150 3.58 7.72 13.27
N THR A 151 4.30 8.51 14.08
CA THR A 151 5.11 7.95 15.17
C THR A 151 4.24 7.61 16.37
N VAL A 152 4.40 6.43 16.94
CA VAL A 152 3.67 5.96 18.12
C VAL A 152 4.60 5.79 19.30
N ARG A 153 4.24 6.39 20.44
CA ARG A 153 4.94 6.18 21.70
C ARG A 153 4.31 5.04 22.49
N TYR A 154 5.00 3.90 22.53
CA TYR A 154 4.61 2.78 23.39
C TYR A 154 5.04 3.03 24.84
N ARG A 155 4.16 2.70 25.79
CA ARG A 155 4.38 2.81 27.23
C ARG A 155 4.58 1.45 27.92
N THR A 156 4.68 0.40 27.11
CA THR A 156 4.76 -1.00 27.54
C THR A 156 6.01 -1.64 26.96
N GLN A 157 6.61 -2.56 27.72
CA GLN A 157 7.75 -3.37 27.32
C GLN A 157 7.35 -4.84 27.24
N LEU A 158 8.00 -5.61 26.38
CA LEU A 158 7.75 -7.03 26.20
C LEU A 158 7.82 -7.82 27.51
N SER A 159 8.78 -7.47 28.38
CA SER A 159 8.95 -8.07 29.71
C SER A 159 7.73 -7.92 30.63
N GLU A 160 6.86 -6.93 30.39
CA GLU A 160 5.68 -6.63 31.21
C GLU A 160 4.44 -7.43 30.77
N ALA A 161 4.55 -8.31 29.76
CA ALA A 161 3.40 -8.96 29.13
C ALA A 161 2.47 -9.69 30.12
N ASP A 162 3.00 -10.42 31.09
CA ASP A 162 2.18 -11.13 32.09
C ASP A 162 1.55 -10.17 33.12
N GLU A 163 2.28 -9.12 33.51
CA GLU A 163 1.79 -8.08 34.43
C GLU A 163 0.66 -7.25 33.80
N LEU A 164 0.78 -6.91 32.52
CA LEU A 164 -0.22 -6.15 31.78
C LEU A 164 -1.56 -6.90 31.67
N LEU A 165 -1.53 -8.25 31.62
CA LEU A 165 -2.76 -9.04 31.71
C LEU A 165 -3.38 -9.05 33.11
N GLN A 166 -2.58 -8.92 34.16
CA GLN A 166 -3.09 -8.75 35.52
C GLN A 166 -3.70 -7.35 35.68
N HIS A 167 -3.02 -6.32 35.18
CA HIS A 167 -3.52 -4.94 35.11
C HIS A 167 -4.86 -4.87 34.38
N TYR A 168 -4.96 -5.51 33.20
CA TYR A 168 -6.21 -5.60 32.43
C TYR A 168 -7.40 -6.09 33.26
N ARG A 169 -7.19 -7.13 34.10
CA ARG A 169 -8.25 -7.72 34.93
C ARG A 169 -8.66 -6.81 36.10
N ALA A 170 -7.73 -6.00 36.59
CA ALA A 170 -7.92 -5.17 37.78
C ALA A 170 -8.41 -3.75 37.45
N GLU A 171 -8.08 -3.21 36.27
CA GLU A 171 -8.38 -1.83 35.88
C GLU A 171 -9.69 -1.73 35.09
N PRO A 172 -10.76 -1.13 35.65
CA PRO A 172 -12.06 -1.04 34.98
C PRO A 172 -12.02 -0.36 33.62
N PHE A 173 -11.16 0.65 33.42
CA PHE A 173 -11.05 1.35 32.12
C PHE A 173 -10.30 0.56 31.05
N CYS A 174 -9.75 -0.61 31.38
CA CYS A 174 -9.28 -1.58 30.39
C CYS A 174 -10.37 -2.57 29.94
N SER A 175 -11.45 -2.71 30.71
CA SER A 175 -12.46 -3.75 30.45
C SER A 175 -13.18 -3.51 29.13
N ALA A 176 -13.65 -4.58 28.49
CA ALA A 176 -14.37 -4.51 27.22
C ALA A 176 -15.64 -3.63 27.24
N ASN A 177 -16.19 -3.36 28.42
CA ASN A 177 -17.42 -2.58 28.61
C ASN A 177 -17.14 -1.07 28.76
N HIS A 178 -15.90 -0.70 29.09
CA HIS A 178 -15.48 0.68 29.32
C HIS A 178 -14.23 1.03 28.51
N SER A 179 -13.89 0.23 27.50
CA SER A 179 -12.65 0.40 26.76
C SER A 179 -12.76 1.56 25.77
N PHE A 180 -11.86 2.51 25.92
CA PHE A 180 -11.59 3.59 24.97
C PHE A 180 -10.07 3.79 24.89
N LEU A 181 -9.59 4.39 23.81
CA LEU A 181 -8.15 4.61 23.60
C LEU A 181 -7.75 6.03 23.93
N ARG A 182 -8.34 7.02 23.23
CA ARG A 182 -8.00 8.44 23.34
C ARG A 182 -8.02 8.92 24.81
N GLY A 183 -6.85 9.29 25.33
CA GLY A 183 -6.69 9.81 26.70
C GLY A 183 -6.83 8.78 27.82
N ASN A 184 -6.92 7.48 27.53
CA ASN A 184 -7.01 6.41 28.54
C ASN A 184 -5.65 6.10 29.18
N HIS A 185 -5.17 7.02 30.01
CA HIS A 185 -3.92 6.88 30.75
C HIS A 185 -3.99 5.82 31.87
N LYS A 186 -5.18 5.44 32.31
CA LYS A 186 -5.39 4.41 33.34
C LYS A 186 -5.16 3.01 32.80
N CYS A 187 -5.57 2.76 31.55
CA CYS A 187 -5.28 1.50 30.90
C CYS A 187 -3.90 1.51 30.24
N ARG A 188 -2.93 0.81 30.85
CA ARG A 188 -1.55 0.71 30.30
C ARG A 188 -1.49 0.12 28.88
N LEU A 189 -2.46 -0.73 28.52
CA LEU A 189 -2.57 -1.31 27.19
C LEU A 189 -3.14 -0.35 26.14
N ALA A 190 -3.81 0.72 26.55
CA ALA A 190 -4.36 1.69 25.61
C ALA A 190 -3.23 2.55 25.03
N LEU A 191 -3.15 2.58 23.70
CA LEU A 191 -2.40 3.61 22.99
C LEU A 191 -3.23 4.89 23.00
N ASP A 192 -2.95 5.76 23.97
CA ASP A 192 -3.81 6.88 24.36
C ASP A 192 -3.42 8.23 23.78
N MET A 193 -2.32 8.29 23.02
CA MET A 193 -1.78 9.48 22.37
C MET A 193 -1.53 9.30 20.86
N LEU A 194 -2.32 8.46 20.18
CA LEU A 194 -2.37 8.41 18.72
C LEU A 194 -2.97 9.71 18.14
N SER A 195 -2.81 9.94 16.85
CA SER A 195 -3.42 11.09 16.16
C SER A 195 -4.95 10.97 16.12
N ASP A 196 -5.64 12.10 15.99
CA ASP A 196 -7.09 12.12 15.81
C ASP A 196 -7.52 11.34 14.57
N GLU A 197 -6.72 11.36 13.50
CA GLU A 197 -6.97 10.56 12.30
C GLU A 197 -7.06 9.06 12.61
N VAL A 198 -6.18 8.53 13.46
CA VAL A 198 -6.22 7.12 13.87
C VAL A 198 -7.48 6.79 14.66
N TYR A 199 -7.89 7.69 15.56
CA TYR A 199 -9.06 7.48 16.41
C TYR A 199 -10.39 7.65 15.69
N ASP A 200 -10.47 8.61 14.77
CA ASP A 200 -11.72 9.00 14.10
C ASP A 200 -11.97 8.18 12.82
N THR A 201 -10.96 7.47 12.32
CA THR A 201 -11.11 6.56 11.19
C THR A 201 -11.68 5.21 11.66
N GLU A 202 -12.78 4.77 11.04
CA GLU A 202 -13.27 3.40 11.19
C GLU A 202 -12.49 2.46 10.26
N TRP A 203 -11.57 1.69 10.84
CA TRP A 203 -10.70 0.78 10.10
C TRP A 203 -11.45 -0.49 9.68
N ASP A 204 -11.46 -0.78 8.38
CA ASP A 204 -12.01 -2.03 7.83
C ASP A 204 -11.00 -3.18 7.99
N MET A 205 -9.70 -2.86 7.93
CA MET A 205 -8.60 -3.81 8.09
C MET A 205 -7.49 -3.22 8.98
N ILE A 206 -6.94 -4.05 9.87
CA ILE A 206 -5.83 -3.68 10.76
C ILE A 206 -4.77 -4.78 10.68
N MET A 207 -3.54 -4.44 10.32
CA MET A 207 -2.37 -5.32 10.35
C MET A 207 -1.51 -4.98 11.57
N VAL A 208 -1.28 -5.96 12.45
CA VAL A 208 -0.40 -5.82 13.61
C VAL A 208 0.91 -6.57 13.32
N ASP A 209 1.88 -5.84 12.76
CA ASP A 209 3.23 -6.35 12.44
C ASP A 209 4.36 -5.57 13.15
N ALA A 210 4.00 -4.74 14.13
CA ALA A 210 4.90 -4.01 14.99
C ALA A 210 4.18 -3.68 16.29
N PRO A 211 4.88 -3.20 17.33
CA PRO A 211 6.31 -2.89 17.41
C PRO A 211 7.23 -4.13 17.40
N ARG A 212 8.54 -3.88 17.34
CA ARG A 212 9.63 -4.86 17.20
C ARG A 212 9.55 -6.11 18.08
N GLY A 213 9.31 -5.96 19.39
CA GLY A 213 9.10 -7.09 20.32
C GLY A 213 10.19 -8.17 20.38
N TYR A 214 11.45 -7.91 19.97
CA TYR A 214 12.50 -8.94 19.91
C TYR A 214 13.48 -8.97 21.11
N PHE A 215 13.35 -8.04 22.08
CA PHE A 215 14.09 -8.07 23.35
C PHE A 215 13.22 -7.60 24.51
N PRO A 216 13.54 -7.96 25.78
CA PRO A 216 12.66 -7.71 26.92
C PRO A 216 12.24 -6.25 27.11
N ALA A 217 13.17 -5.31 26.91
CA ALA A 217 12.91 -3.86 27.05
C ALA A 217 12.30 -3.22 25.79
N ALA A 218 12.15 -3.96 24.70
CA ALA A 218 11.51 -3.46 23.48
C ALA A 218 10.02 -3.28 23.74
N PRO A 219 9.37 -2.34 23.06
CA PRO A 219 7.92 -2.38 22.96
C PRO A 219 7.50 -3.69 22.27
N GLY A 220 6.55 -4.40 22.89
CA GLY A 220 5.93 -5.61 22.35
C GLY A 220 4.53 -5.33 21.78
N ARG A 221 3.98 -6.29 21.02
CA ARG A 221 2.68 -6.13 20.30
C ARG A 221 1.44 -6.08 21.20
N MET A 222 1.59 -6.16 22.53
CA MET A 222 0.50 -6.16 23.50
C MET A 222 -0.47 -4.99 23.33
N ALA A 223 0.05 -3.76 23.35
CA ALA A 223 -0.77 -2.55 23.26
C ALA A 223 -1.39 -2.37 21.87
N ALA A 224 -0.69 -2.79 20.81
CA ALA A 224 -1.20 -2.77 19.44
C ALA A 224 -2.37 -3.75 19.25
N ILE A 225 -2.23 -5.00 19.71
CA ILE A 225 -3.30 -6.01 19.67
C ILE A 225 -4.52 -5.56 20.48
N TYR A 226 -4.31 -5.05 21.70
CA TYR A 226 -5.40 -4.50 22.52
C TYR A 226 -6.10 -3.33 21.82
N SER A 227 -5.34 -2.40 21.25
CA SER A 227 -5.89 -1.22 20.56
C SER A 227 -6.68 -1.62 19.31
N ALA A 228 -6.20 -2.58 18.52
CA ALA A 228 -6.92 -3.14 17.38
C ALA A 228 -8.26 -3.76 17.81
N ALA A 229 -8.27 -4.51 18.92
CA ALA A 229 -9.49 -5.10 19.46
C ALA A 229 -10.51 -4.03 19.91
N VAL A 230 -10.03 -2.96 20.57
CA VAL A 230 -10.88 -1.84 21.02
C VAL A 230 -11.46 -1.08 19.82
N MET A 231 -10.63 -0.75 18.82
CA MET A 231 -11.07 -0.08 17.59
C MET A 231 -12.14 -0.91 16.85
N ALA A 232 -11.87 -2.20 16.64
CA ALA A 232 -12.77 -3.10 15.95
C ALA A 232 -14.13 -3.24 16.66
N ARG A 233 -14.13 -3.36 17.99
CA ARG A 233 -15.35 -3.49 18.79
C ARG A 233 -16.14 -2.19 18.90
N ASN A 234 -15.46 -1.06 18.99
CA ASN A 234 -16.09 0.26 19.17
C ASN A 234 -16.60 0.89 17.88
N ARG A 235 -16.23 0.30 16.73
CA ARG A 235 -16.72 0.67 15.40
C ARG A 235 -18.24 0.80 15.38
N LYS A 236 -18.73 1.82 14.69
CA LYS A 236 -20.14 2.20 14.54
C LYS A 236 -20.73 1.69 13.23
N LYS A 237 -19.94 1.70 12.15
CA LYS A 237 -20.30 1.12 10.85
C LYS A 237 -20.55 -0.38 10.98
N SER A 238 -21.55 -0.86 10.24
CA SER A 238 -21.87 -2.28 10.11
C SER A 238 -20.77 -3.08 9.40
N GLY A 239 -20.76 -4.39 9.61
CA GLY A 239 -19.73 -5.28 9.07
C GLY A 239 -18.65 -5.57 10.09
N VAL A 240 -17.64 -6.35 9.72
CA VAL A 240 -16.54 -6.75 10.61
C VAL A 240 -15.29 -5.93 10.31
N THR A 241 -14.44 -5.75 11.31
CA THR A 241 -13.05 -5.31 11.10
C THR A 241 -12.16 -6.55 11.01
N HIS A 242 -11.40 -6.65 9.93
CA HIS A 242 -10.43 -7.72 9.74
C HIS A 242 -9.13 -7.36 10.45
N VAL A 243 -8.74 -8.15 11.46
CA VAL A 243 -7.50 -7.93 12.22
C VAL A 243 -6.53 -9.05 11.91
N PHE A 244 -5.33 -8.68 11.46
CA PHE A 244 -4.24 -9.58 11.20
C PHE A 244 -3.17 -9.39 12.26
N VAL A 245 -2.69 -10.49 12.84
CA VAL A 245 -1.58 -10.47 13.80
C VAL A 245 -0.49 -11.36 13.26
N HIS A 246 0.69 -10.81 13.02
CA HIS A 246 1.86 -11.56 12.57
C HIS A 246 2.71 -12.05 13.76
N ASP A 247 3.71 -12.88 13.52
CA ASP A 247 4.59 -13.51 14.53
C ASP A 247 3.84 -14.25 15.66
N VAL A 248 2.70 -14.90 15.37
CA VAL A 248 1.90 -15.65 16.38
C VAL A 248 2.53 -16.97 16.82
N ASP A 249 3.68 -17.32 16.26
CA ASP A 249 4.58 -18.36 16.79
C ASP A 249 5.24 -17.92 18.12
N ARG A 250 5.29 -16.61 18.39
CA ARG A 250 5.73 -16.05 19.66
C ARG A 250 4.62 -16.12 20.72
N LYS A 251 5.02 -16.38 21.97
CA LYS A 251 4.11 -16.59 23.09
C LYS A 251 3.20 -15.38 23.37
N VAL A 252 3.74 -14.17 23.28
CA VAL A 252 3.03 -12.94 23.66
C VAL A 252 1.92 -12.62 22.66
N GLU A 253 2.25 -12.63 21.37
CA GLU A 253 1.34 -12.37 20.25
C GLU A 253 0.19 -13.37 20.26
N LYS A 254 0.50 -14.66 20.44
CA LYS A 254 -0.50 -15.71 20.58
C LYS A 254 -1.45 -15.47 21.77
N MET A 255 -0.88 -15.24 22.95
CA MET A 255 -1.63 -15.03 24.18
C MET A 255 -2.55 -13.80 24.09
N TYR A 256 -2.04 -12.69 23.55
CA TYR A 256 -2.79 -11.45 23.42
C TYR A 256 -3.85 -11.52 22.32
N GLY A 257 -3.56 -12.19 21.20
CA GLY A 257 -4.54 -12.47 20.16
C GLY A 257 -5.71 -13.30 20.67
N GLU A 258 -5.43 -14.41 21.38
CA GLU A 258 -6.47 -15.24 21.99
C GLU A 258 -7.27 -14.49 23.06
N ARG A 259 -6.63 -13.58 23.80
CA ARG A 259 -7.26 -12.81 24.88
C ARG A 259 -8.17 -11.68 24.40
N PHE A 260 -7.78 -10.94 23.37
CA PHE A 260 -8.48 -9.70 22.97
C PHE A 260 -9.22 -9.81 21.65
N LEU A 261 -8.76 -10.66 20.72
CA LEU A 261 -9.40 -10.88 19.42
C LEU A 261 -10.28 -12.14 19.42
N CYS A 262 -10.01 -13.07 20.33
CA CYS A 262 -10.77 -14.29 20.61
C CYS A 262 -10.71 -15.36 19.53
N LYS A 263 -10.49 -16.60 19.97
CA LYS A 263 -10.48 -17.77 19.09
C LYS A 263 -11.78 -17.96 18.32
N LYS A 264 -12.93 -17.54 18.88
CA LYS A 264 -14.24 -17.60 18.18
C LYS A 264 -14.32 -16.72 16.93
N HIS A 265 -13.47 -15.69 16.84
CA HIS A 265 -13.40 -14.80 15.68
C HIS A 265 -12.20 -15.11 14.78
N LEU A 266 -11.36 -16.10 15.12
CA LEU A 266 -10.25 -16.53 14.29
C LEU A 266 -10.79 -17.20 13.04
N VAL A 267 -10.56 -16.58 11.87
CA VAL A 267 -10.99 -17.09 10.57
C VAL A 267 -9.99 -18.12 10.05
N LYS A 268 -8.69 -17.77 10.10
CA LYS A 268 -7.63 -18.60 9.53
C LYS A 268 -6.27 -18.27 10.13
N GLY A 269 -5.38 -19.26 10.14
CA GLY A 269 -3.95 -19.07 10.37
C GLY A 269 -3.14 -19.57 9.18
N VAL A 270 -2.14 -18.80 8.77
CA VAL A 270 -1.23 -19.12 7.65
C VAL A 270 0.19 -18.79 8.10
N GLY A 271 1.08 -19.77 8.16
CA GLY A 271 2.42 -19.55 8.70
C GLY A 271 2.39 -18.95 10.11
N ARG A 272 2.94 -17.75 10.25
CA ARG A 272 2.99 -16.94 11.48
C ARG A 272 1.91 -15.85 11.54
N LEU A 273 1.01 -15.82 10.58
CA LEU A 273 -0.08 -14.86 10.49
C LEU A 273 -1.40 -15.48 10.97
N TRP A 274 -2.11 -14.79 11.85
CA TRP A 274 -3.50 -15.07 12.18
C TRP A 274 -4.42 -13.97 11.67
N HIS A 275 -5.56 -14.38 11.10
CA HIS A 275 -6.61 -13.51 10.60
C HIS A 275 -7.88 -13.68 11.44
N PHE A 276 -8.35 -12.58 12.02
CA PHE A 276 -9.59 -12.49 12.79
C PHE A 276 -10.62 -11.60 12.08
N ALA A 277 -11.90 -11.93 12.20
CA ALA A 277 -13.02 -11.09 11.75
C ALA A 277 -13.84 -10.66 12.97
N ILE A 278 -13.61 -9.42 13.42
CA ILE A 278 -14.18 -8.91 14.67
C ILE A 278 -15.43 -8.07 14.37
N PRO A 279 -16.62 -8.48 14.84
CA PRO A 279 -17.82 -7.64 14.72
C PRO A 279 -17.79 -6.49 15.74
N PRO A 280 -18.43 -5.35 15.44
CA PRO A 280 -18.80 -4.34 16.41
C PRO A 280 -19.54 -4.95 17.59
N ALA A 281 -19.33 -4.40 18.78
CA ALA A 281 -20.04 -4.87 19.97
C ALA A 281 -21.55 -4.53 19.84
N THR A 282 -22.39 -5.56 19.69
CA THR A 282 -23.86 -5.41 19.69
C THR A 282 -24.42 -5.20 21.10
N ASN A 283 -23.66 -5.59 22.14
CA ASN A 283 -24.02 -5.39 23.54
C ASN A 283 -22.75 -5.12 24.36
N VAL A 284 -22.62 -3.91 24.95
CA VAL A 284 -21.45 -3.41 25.69
C VAL A 284 -21.29 -4.08 27.07
N LYS A 285 -21.83 -5.28 27.26
CA LYS A 285 -21.81 -6.03 28.53
C LYS A 285 -20.96 -7.30 28.48
N THR A 286 -20.50 -7.71 27.29
CA THR A 286 -19.70 -8.91 27.11
C THR A 286 -18.21 -8.56 27.11
N ASP A 287 -17.41 -9.36 27.80
CA ASP A 287 -15.94 -9.32 27.73
C ASP A 287 -15.45 -9.41 26.26
N PHE A 288 -14.16 -9.17 26.00
CA PHE A 288 -13.57 -9.35 24.67
C PHE A 288 -13.88 -10.75 24.18
N CYS A 289 -13.54 -11.74 25.01
CA CYS A 289 -13.84 -13.16 24.88
C CYS A 289 -14.64 -13.60 26.11
#